data_AF-A0A7X9RV44-F1
#
_entry.id   AF-A0A7X9RV44-F1
#
_cell.length_a   1.000
_cell.length_b   1.000
_cell.length_c   1.000
_cell.angle_alpha   90.00
_cell.angle_beta   90.00
_cell.angle_gamma   90.00
#
_symmetry.space_group_name_H-M   'P 1'
#
loop_
_entity.id
_entity.type
_entity.pdbx_description
1 polymer ?
#
loop_
_entity_poly.entity_id
_entity_poly.type
_entity_poly.pdbx_seq_one_letter_code
_entity_poly.pdbx_strand_id
1 'polypeptide(L)'
;MSKLKIFKWGCISTLSIFLILIATFIYFLIKPNQVDFHNHPLSDTLIKVNTDFPKHNIPSYLLTPSTNEIIYQALFQEELLDKNVLFKTLIKVDSNFQFEHRFPLDSAQIELLNTSIAFRSIKNNQFIASIPLTKEDQINNSTTIDIYSKLNDDETKVSLQKGSYSIHFLEQDKIGNYQDLFIYDEVNHYIYFERRRYFAFQ
;
A
#
# COMPACT_ATOMS: atom_id res chain seq x y z
N MET A 1 2.79 57.61 -23.59
CA MET A 1 2.15 56.31 -23.29
C MET A 1 1.23 56.50 -22.08
N SER A 2 -0.06 56.13 -22.13
CA SER A 2 -0.99 56.50 -21.04
C SER A 2 -0.74 55.70 -19.76
N LYS A 3 -0.91 56.32 -18.59
CA LYS A 3 -0.71 55.68 -17.27
C LYS A 3 -1.52 54.38 -17.12
N LEU A 4 -2.70 54.32 -17.73
CA LEU A 4 -3.56 53.13 -17.76
C LEU A 4 -2.94 51.96 -18.53
N LYS A 5 -2.22 52.23 -19.63
CA LYS A 5 -1.50 51.18 -20.37
C LYS A 5 -0.34 50.62 -19.54
N ILE A 6 0.41 51.46 -18.86
CA ILE A 6 1.54 51.03 -18.01
C ILE A 6 1.06 50.14 -16.85
N PHE A 7 -0.05 50.52 -16.19
CA PHE A 7 -0.65 49.72 -15.11
C PHE A 7 -1.13 48.34 -15.58
N LYS A 8 -1.83 48.27 -16.72
CA LYS A 8 -2.30 46.99 -17.28
C LYS A 8 -1.15 46.05 -17.64
N TRP A 9 -0.06 46.58 -18.20
CA TRP A 9 1.13 45.81 -18.51
C TRP A 9 1.83 45.30 -17.23
N GLY A 10 1.88 46.13 -16.18
CA GLY A 10 2.35 45.73 -14.85
C GLY A 10 1.56 44.53 -14.29
N CYS A 11 0.23 44.61 -14.26
CA CYS A 11 -0.62 43.51 -13.78
C CYS A 11 -0.49 42.22 -14.60
N ILE A 12 -0.36 42.31 -15.93
CA ILE A 12 -0.15 41.12 -16.77
C ILE A 12 1.21 40.49 -16.45
N SER A 13 2.26 41.29 -16.31
CA SER A 13 3.60 40.77 -16.00
C SER A 13 3.66 40.08 -14.63
N THR A 14 3.00 40.63 -13.61
CA THR A 14 2.96 40.01 -12.27
C THR A 14 2.13 38.72 -12.27
N LEU A 15 1.01 38.69 -12.99
CA LEU A 15 0.20 37.48 -13.14
C LEU A 15 0.98 36.37 -13.88
N SER A 16 1.71 36.72 -14.93
CA SER A 16 2.56 35.77 -15.66
C SER A 16 3.66 35.18 -14.78
N ILE A 17 4.33 36.00 -13.97
CA ILE A 17 5.35 35.52 -13.02
C ILE A 17 4.71 34.59 -11.98
N PHE A 18 3.55 34.95 -11.45
CA PHE A 18 2.84 34.13 -10.47
C PHE A 18 2.42 32.77 -11.05
N LEU A 19 1.93 32.73 -12.29
CA LEU A 19 1.60 31.48 -12.98
C LEU A 19 2.83 30.61 -13.24
N ILE A 20 3.97 31.21 -13.61
CA ILE A 20 5.23 30.49 -13.77
C ILE A 20 5.66 29.88 -12.43
N LEU A 21 5.56 30.62 -11.32
CA LEU A 21 5.89 30.11 -9.99
C LEU A 21 4.99 28.93 -9.59
N ILE A 22 3.67 29.01 -9.84
CA ILE A 22 2.74 27.91 -9.58
C ILE A 22 3.08 26.69 -10.45
N ALA A 23 3.30 26.89 -11.76
CA ALA A 23 3.64 25.81 -12.67
C ALA A 23 4.96 25.14 -12.29
N THR A 24 5.96 25.92 -11.88
CA THR A 24 7.25 25.41 -11.41
C THR A 24 7.09 24.65 -10.08
N PHE A 25 6.28 25.17 -9.16
CA PHE A 25 5.96 24.50 -7.90
C PHE A 25 5.24 23.17 -8.11
N ILE A 26 4.24 23.13 -8.99
CA ILE A 26 3.55 21.88 -9.39
C ILE A 26 4.52 20.91 -10.06
N TYR A 27 5.39 21.40 -10.95
CA TYR A 27 6.39 20.57 -11.62
C TYR A 27 7.36 19.91 -10.62
N PHE A 28 7.80 20.62 -9.58
CA PHE A 28 8.64 20.04 -8.53
C PHE A 28 7.91 19.11 -7.57
N LEU A 29 6.57 19.23 -7.45
CA LEU A 29 5.75 18.31 -6.67
C LEU A 29 5.49 16.98 -7.39
N ILE A 30 5.48 16.98 -8.73
CA ILE A 30 5.27 15.78 -9.54
C ILE A 30 6.63 15.09 -9.77
N LYS A 31 7.08 14.30 -8.79
CA LYS A 31 8.15 13.34 -9.01
C LYS A 31 7.55 12.00 -9.46
N PRO A 32 8.19 11.31 -10.42
CA PRO A 32 7.78 9.95 -10.77
C PRO A 32 7.97 9.03 -9.56
N ASN A 33 7.17 7.97 -9.50
CA ASN A 33 7.34 6.95 -8.47
C ASN A 33 8.69 6.25 -8.65
N GLN A 34 9.34 5.96 -7.53
CA GLN A 34 10.56 5.15 -7.50
C GLN A 34 10.15 3.72 -7.21
N VAL A 35 10.50 2.80 -8.12
CA VAL A 35 10.17 1.38 -8.00
C VAL A 35 11.46 0.58 -7.97
N ASP A 36 11.72 -0.05 -6.83
CA ASP A 36 12.94 -0.83 -6.58
C ASP A 36 12.60 -2.31 -6.43
N PHE A 37 13.23 -3.13 -7.28
CA PHE A 37 13.10 -4.58 -7.25
C PHE A 37 14.26 -5.21 -6.49
N HIS A 38 13.91 -6.02 -5.49
CA HIS A 38 14.84 -6.71 -4.62
C HIS A 38 14.87 -8.19 -4.99
N ASN A 39 16.06 -8.77 -5.03
CA ASN A 39 16.26 -10.21 -5.25
C ASN A 39 16.09 -11.03 -3.96
N HIS A 40 15.87 -10.36 -2.82
CA HIS A 40 15.78 -10.94 -1.49
C HIS A 40 14.58 -10.31 -0.76
N PRO A 41 13.97 -10.98 0.23
CA PRO A 41 12.94 -10.38 1.06
C PRO A 41 13.38 -9.04 1.65
N LEU A 42 12.42 -8.12 1.80
CA LEU A 42 12.67 -6.82 2.39
C LEU A 42 13.15 -6.99 3.82
N SER A 43 14.09 -6.13 4.25
CA SER A 43 14.62 -6.23 5.61
C SER A 43 13.56 -5.91 6.66
N ASP A 44 13.54 -6.66 7.76
CA ASP A 44 12.70 -6.39 8.93
C ASP A 44 12.78 -4.94 9.41
N THR A 45 13.98 -4.37 9.37
CA THR A 45 14.22 -3.00 9.82
C THR A 45 13.49 -2.01 8.92
N LEU A 46 13.59 -2.19 7.60
CA LEU A 46 12.86 -1.37 6.63
C LEU A 46 11.35 -1.46 6.86
N ILE A 47 10.82 -2.67 7.07
CA ILE A 47 9.38 -2.85 7.31
C ILE A 47 8.97 -2.16 8.61
N LYS A 48 9.61 -2.50 9.74
CA LYS A 48 9.28 -1.97 11.08
C LYS A 48 9.31 -0.45 11.15
N VAL A 49 10.37 0.18 10.63
CA VAL A 49 10.50 1.66 10.63
C VAL A 49 9.32 2.33 9.92
N ASN A 50 8.74 1.66 8.92
CA ASN A 50 7.68 2.21 8.10
C ASN A 50 6.27 1.74 8.50
N THR A 51 6.13 0.67 9.29
CA THR A 51 4.83 0.04 9.55
C THR A 51 4.48 -0.14 11.01
N ASP A 52 5.45 -0.05 11.92
CA ASP A 52 5.16 -0.27 13.34
C ASP A 52 4.24 0.82 13.89
N PHE A 53 3.30 0.38 14.72
CA PHE A 53 2.38 1.21 15.47
C PHE A 53 2.62 0.93 16.96
N PRO A 54 2.58 1.95 17.85
CA PRO A 54 2.88 1.75 19.26
C PRO A 54 2.12 0.56 19.88
N LYS A 55 2.86 -0.45 20.36
CA LYS A 55 2.35 -1.72 20.94
C LYS A 55 1.62 -2.66 19.96
N HIS A 56 1.59 -2.36 18.67
CA HIS A 56 0.90 -3.11 17.63
C HIS A 56 1.83 -3.41 16.44
N ASN A 57 2.90 -4.16 16.71
CA ASN A 57 3.89 -4.52 15.71
C ASN A 57 3.35 -5.62 14.77
N ILE A 58 3.85 -5.68 13.54
CA ILE A 58 3.56 -6.80 12.64
C ILE A 58 4.16 -8.08 13.26
N PRO A 59 3.41 -9.20 13.33
CA PRO A 59 3.94 -10.47 13.79
C PRO A 59 5.19 -10.91 13.03
N SER A 60 6.22 -11.38 13.74
CA SER A 60 7.53 -11.69 13.15
C SER A 60 7.50 -12.79 12.07
N TYR A 61 6.54 -13.71 12.14
CA TYR A 61 6.36 -14.79 11.16
C TYR A 61 5.89 -14.29 9.78
N LEU A 62 5.45 -13.04 9.68
CA LEU A 62 5.12 -12.34 8.43
C LEU A 62 6.30 -11.54 7.86
N LEU A 63 7.33 -11.31 8.68
CA LEU A 63 8.51 -10.50 8.35
C LEU A 63 9.70 -11.38 7.98
N THR A 64 9.94 -12.44 8.78
CA THR A 64 11.13 -13.28 8.66
C THR A 64 10.79 -14.72 8.22
N PRO A 65 11.63 -15.32 7.35
CA PRO A 65 11.37 -16.64 6.78
C PRO A 65 11.89 -17.81 7.65
N SER A 66 11.98 -17.66 8.98
CA SER A 66 12.62 -18.70 9.82
C SER A 66 11.93 -20.08 9.73
N THR A 67 10.64 -20.11 9.39
CA THR A 67 9.88 -21.32 9.04
C THR A 67 8.98 -21.17 7.80
N ASN A 68 8.71 -19.93 7.38
CA ASN A 68 7.72 -19.63 6.34
C ASN A 68 8.40 -19.18 5.06
N GLU A 69 7.85 -19.61 3.93
CA GLU A 69 8.39 -19.21 2.63
C GLU A 69 7.76 -17.89 2.20
N ILE A 70 8.53 -16.79 2.22
CA ILE A 70 8.09 -15.51 1.66
C ILE A 70 8.07 -15.61 0.15
N ILE A 71 6.88 -15.49 -0.43
CA ILE A 71 6.64 -15.54 -1.89
C ILE A 71 6.70 -14.13 -2.47
N TYR A 72 6.09 -13.17 -1.76
CA TYR A 72 5.98 -11.79 -2.20
C TYR A 72 6.02 -10.84 -1.01
N GLN A 73 6.68 -9.71 -1.17
CA GLN A 73 6.58 -8.55 -0.29
C GLN A 73 6.55 -7.27 -1.13
N ALA A 74 5.75 -6.29 -0.70
CA ALA A 74 5.92 -4.93 -1.16
C ALA A 74 5.64 -3.90 -0.08
N LEU A 75 6.36 -2.79 -0.17
CA LEU A 75 6.24 -1.65 0.71
C LEU A 75 6.08 -0.39 -0.16
N PHE A 76 4.91 0.21 -0.10
CA PHE A 76 4.60 1.47 -0.77
C PHE A 76 4.68 2.58 0.29
N GLN A 77 5.36 3.66 -0.02
CA GLN A 77 5.59 4.78 0.87
C GLN A 77 5.30 6.08 0.12
N GLU A 78 4.21 6.75 0.48
CA GLU A 78 3.88 8.08 -0.02
C GLU A 78 4.23 9.09 1.08
N GLU A 79 5.22 9.94 0.81
CA GLU A 79 5.67 10.98 1.74
C GLU A 79 5.33 12.36 1.18
N LEU A 80 4.27 12.96 1.74
CA LEU A 80 3.86 14.35 1.46
C LEU A 80 3.92 15.16 2.77
N LEU A 81 2.82 15.83 3.16
CA LEU A 81 2.69 16.43 4.49
C LEU A 81 2.49 15.38 5.59
N ASP A 82 1.83 14.28 5.20
CA ASP A 82 1.67 13.08 6.01
C ASP A 82 2.39 11.92 5.30
N LYS A 83 2.62 10.84 6.04
CA LYS A 83 3.19 9.61 5.47
C LYS A 83 2.15 8.52 5.42
N ASN A 84 1.89 7.99 4.23
CA ASN A 84 1.08 6.80 4.02
C ASN A 84 1.99 5.63 3.65
N VAL A 85 1.84 4.53 4.37
CA VAL A 85 2.57 3.29 4.11
C VAL A 85 1.59 2.15 3.89
N LEU A 86 1.85 1.37 2.86
CA LEU A 86 1.13 0.13 2.58
C LEU A 86 2.16 -0.99 2.49
N PHE A 87 2.08 -1.96 3.40
CA PHE A 87 2.89 -3.16 3.36
C PHE A 87 2.02 -4.35 3.01
N LYS A 88 2.48 -5.17 2.07
CA LYS A 88 1.84 -6.41 1.64
C LYS A 88 2.85 -7.54 1.75
N THR A 89 2.43 -8.69 2.24
CA THR A 89 3.23 -9.90 2.21
C THR A 89 2.35 -11.11 1.92
N LEU A 90 2.91 -12.04 1.17
CA LEU A 90 2.32 -13.34 0.91
C LEU A 90 3.33 -14.40 1.27
N ILE A 91 2.95 -15.25 2.21
CA ILE A 91 3.80 -16.32 2.72
C ILE A 91 3.12 -17.66 2.57
N LYS A 92 3.92 -18.70 2.31
CA LYS A 92 3.53 -20.09 2.50
C LYS A 92 3.75 -20.50 3.93
N VAL A 93 2.77 -21.15 4.52
CA VAL A 93 2.81 -21.63 5.90
C VAL A 93 2.56 -23.13 5.95
N ASP A 94 3.25 -23.81 6.85
CA ASP A 94 3.02 -25.26 7.08
C ASP A 94 1.95 -25.50 8.17
N SER A 95 1.55 -24.44 8.88
CA SER A 95 0.59 -24.51 9.98
C SER A 95 -0.80 -24.02 9.55
N ASN A 96 -1.82 -24.54 10.21
CA ASN A 96 -3.19 -24.05 10.05
C ASN A 96 -3.43 -22.82 10.91
N PHE A 97 -4.09 -21.82 10.32
CA PHE A 97 -4.51 -20.61 11.02
C PHE A 97 -6.02 -20.53 11.06
N GLN A 98 -6.53 -19.91 12.11
CA GLN A 98 -7.94 -19.57 12.21
C GLN A 98 -8.06 -18.12 12.67
N PHE A 99 -8.58 -17.29 11.79
CA PHE A 99 -8.95 -15.91 12.06
C PHE A 99 -10.45 -15.81 12.39
N GLU A 100 -10.88 -14.59 12.72
CA GLU A 100 -12.20 -14.28 13.27
C GLU A 100 -13.36 -14.72 12.38
N HIS A 101 -13.22 -14.52 11.07
CA HIS A 101 -14.26 -14.82 10.09
C HIS A 101 -13.83 -15.96 9.17
N ARG A 102 -14.76 -16.83 8.79
CA ARG A 102 -14.50 -17.98 7.92
C ARG A 102 -15.09 -17.79 6.53
N PHE A 103 -14.48 -18.42 5.54
CA PHE A 103 -15.02 -18.58 4.19
C PHE A 103 -16.07 -19.70 4.11
N PRO A 104 -17.01 -19.69 3.14
CA PRO A 104 -17.22 -18.66 2.11
C PRO A 104 -17.83 -17.38 2.67
N LEU A 105 -17.61 -16.27 1.98
CA LEU A 105 -18.13 -14.96 2.37
C LEU A 105 -19.59 -14.77 1.95
N ASP A 106 -20.34 -14.03 2.76
CA ASP A 106 -21.58 -13.40 2.32
C ASP A 106 -21.32 -12.06 1.59
N SER A 107 -22.36 -11.48 1.00
CA SER A 107 -22.25 -10.23 0.22
C SER A 107 -21.74 -9.04 1.03
N ALA A 108 -22.12 -8.93 2.32
CA ALA A 108 -21.70 -7.82 3.17
C ALA A 108 -20.21 -7.94 3.53
N GLN A 109 -19.74 -9.16 3.75
CA GLN A 109 -18.32 -9.44 4.00
C GLN A 109 -17.46 -9.21 2.75
N ILE A 110 -17.98 -9.51 1.55
CA ILE A 110 -17.30 -9.20 0.29
C ILE A 110 -17.14 -7.68 0.13
N GLU A 111 -18.18 -6.90 0.40
CA GLU A 111 -18.13 -5.44 0.35
C GLU A 111 -17.13 -4.88 1.36
N LEU A 112 -17.15 -5.38 2.59
CA LEU A 112 -16.19 -5.00 3.64
C LEU A 112 -14.74 -5.28 3.23
N LEU A 113 -14.45 -6.45 2.67
CA LEU A 113 -13.10 -6.77 2.23
C LEU A 113 -12.67 -5.93 1.02
N ASN A 114 -13.56 -5.71 0.05
CA ASN A 114 -13.25 -4.87 -1.11
C ASN A 114 -12.93 -3.41 -0.71
N THR A 115 -13.51 -2.89 0.37
CA THR A 115 -13.18 -1.56 0.89
C THR A 115 -11.91 -1.55 1.76
N SER A 116 -11.56 -2.69 2.35
CA SER A 116 -10.40 -2.85 3.24
C SER A 116 -9.10 -3.18 2.52
N ILE A 117 -9.17 -3.75 1.32
CA ILE A 117 -8.01 -4.15 0.52
C ILE A 117 -7.56 -2.98 -0.37
N ALA A 118 -6.32 -2.55 -0.24
CA ALA A 118 -5.72 -1.62 -1.19
C ALA A 118 -5.47 -2.32 -2.54
N PHE A 119 -6.02 -1.75 -3.62
CA PHE A 119 -5.77 -2.13 -5.03
C PHE A 119 -6.20 -3.55 -5.43
N ARG A 120 -7.50 -3.90 -5.34
CA ARG A 120 -8.06 -5.16 -5.88
C ARG A 120 -9.59 -5.25 -5.89
N SER A 121 -10.12 -6.17 -6.71
CA SER A 121 -11.53 -6.61 -6.66
C SER A 121 -11.63 -8.11 -6.36
N ILE A 122 -12.43 -8.50 -5.38
CA ILE A 122 -12.91 -9.89 -5.22
C ILE A 122 -13.92 -10.17 -6.34
N LYS A 123 -13.70 -11.21 -7.14
CA LYS A 123 -14.66 -11.69 -8.16
C LYS A 123 -14.82 -13.20 -8.05
N ASN A 124 -16.06 -13.69 -8.17
CA ASN A 124 -16.37 -15.13 -8.23
C ASN A 124 -15.81 -15.97 -7.06
N ASN A 125 -15.85 -15.49 -5.81
CA ASN A 125 -15.27 -16.14 -4.62
C ASN A 125 -13.77 -16.47 -4.74
N GLN A 126 -13.05 -15.75 -5.61
CA GLN A 126 -11.61 -15.83 -5.74
C GLN A 126 -11.03 -14.46 -5.41
N PHE A 127 -10.11 -14.42 -4.45
CA PHE A 127 -9.27 -13.27 -4.21
C PHE A 127 -8.03 -13.42 -5.06
N ILE A 128 -8.05 -12.79 -6.22
CA ILE A 128 -6.85 -12.73 -7.03
C ILE A 128 -5.96 -11.67 -6.39
N ALA A 129 -5.09 -12.10 -5.47
CA ALA A 129 -3.94 -11.33 -5.00
C ALA A 129 -2.86 -11.20 -6.10
N SER A 130 -3.23 -11.05 -7.38
CA SER A 130 -2.32 -10.77 -8.51
C SER A 130 -1.60 -9.46 -8.28
N ILE A 131 -0.44 -9.37 -7.63
CA ILE A 131 0.22 -8.07 -7.40
C ILE A 131 0.70 -7.51 -8.73
N PRO A 132 -0.14 -6.72 -9.44
CA PRO A 132 0.18 -6.38 -10.80
C PRO A 132 1.04 -5.15 -10.68
N LEU A 133 2.26 -5.23 -11.18
CA LEU A 133 3.02 -4.04 -11.46
C LEU A 133 2.39 -3.44 -12.70
N THR A 134 1.34 -2.64 -12.52
CA THR A 134 0.80 -1.97 -13.69
C THR A 134 1.82 -0.91 -14.07
N LYS A 135 2.12 -0.79 -15.37
CA LYS A 135 2.88 0.35 -15.90
C LYS A 135 2.21 1.69 -15.55
N GLU A 136 0.93 1.67 -15.14
CA GLU A 136 0.16 2.81 -14.66
C GLU A 136 0.56 3.26 -13.24
N ASP A 137 1.17 2.39 -12.41
CA ASP A 137 1.74 2.78 -11.11
C ASP A 137 3.00 3.65 -11.23
N GLN A 138 3.53 3.84 -12.46
CA GLN A 138 4.63 4.76 -12.73
C GLN A 138 4.18 6.22 -12.86
N ILE A 139 2.87 6.50 -12.85
CA ILE A 139 2.36 7.79 -13.38
C ILE A 139 1.89 8.79 -12.31
N ASN A 140 1.71 8.47 -11.03
CA ASN A 140 1.35 9.51 -10.06
C ASN A 140 1.83 9.30 -8.62
N ASN A 141 2.22 10.43 -8.02
CA ASN A 141 2.49 10.72 -6.61
C ASN A 141 3.77 10.13 -5.99
N SER A 142 4.94 10.76 -6.12
CA SER A 142 6.09 10.74 -5.17
C SER A 142 6.22 9.53 -4.21
N THR A 143 5.98 8.32 -4.71
CA THR A 143 5.84 7.11 -3.90
C THR A 143 7.07 6.27 -4.13
N THR A 144 7.68 5.81 -3.04
CA THR A 144 8.72 4.79 -3.08
C THR A 144 8.07 3.42 -2.94
N ILE A 145 8.38 2.50 -3.84
CA ILE A 145 7.80 1.17 -3.90
C ILE A 145 8.95 0.15 -3.91
N ASP A 146 9.16 -0.52 -2.78
CA ASP A 146 10.10 -1.64 -2.66
C ASP A 146 9.37 -2.96 -2.87
N ILE A 147 9.89 -3.82 -3.76
CA ILE A 147 9.22 -5.07 -4.14
C ILE A 147 10.19 -6.23 -4.11
N TYR A 148 9.77 -7.32 -3.49
CA TYR A 148 10.39 -8.63 -3.60
C TYR A 148 9.36 -9.64 -4.10
N SER A 149 9.72 -10.44 -5.11
CA SER A 149 8.90 -11.54 -5.61
C SER A 149 9.78 -12.74 -5.95
N LYS A 150 9.39 -13.94 -5.53
CA LYS A 150 10.01 -15.20 -5.96
C LYS A 150 9.58 -15.64 -7.36
N LEU A 151 8.46 -15.13 -7.86
CA LEU A 151 7.79 -15.68 -9.04
C LEU A 151 8.17 -14.93 -10.32
N ASN A 152 8.52 -15.72 -11.35
CA ASN A 152 8.23 -15.36 -12.73
C ASN A 152 6.72 -15.52 -12.93
N ASP A 153 6.07 -14.47 -13.42
CA ASP A 153 4.63 -14.32 -13.67
C ASP A 153 3.91 -15.64 -13.96
N ASP A 154 2.99 -16.01 -13.08
CA ASP A 154 1.59 -16.27 -13.44
C ASP A 154 0.79 -16.53 -12.16
N GLU A 155 0.39 -15.40 -11.56
CA GLU A 155 -0.66 -15.23 -10.55
C GLU A 155 -0.58 -16.13 -9.29
N THR A 156 0.16 -15.68 -8.26
CA THR A 156 -0.11 -16.17 -6.91
C THR A 156 -1.54 -15.79 -6.51
N LYS A 157 -2.43 -16.77 -6.52
CA LYS A 157 -3.84 -16.61 -6.17
C LYS A 157 -4.07 -17.06 -4.74
N VAL A 158 -4.88 -16.30 -4.02
CA VAL A 158 -5.33 -16.63 -2.68
C VAL A 158 -6.80 -17.01 -2.82
N SER A 159 -7.13 -18.27 -2.56
CA SER A 159 -8.49 -18.75 -2.62
C SER A 159 -9.29 -18.24 -1.41
N LEU A 160 -10.51 -17.72 -1.66
CA LEU A 160 -11.48 -17.42 -0.60
C LEU A 160 -12.55 -18.51 -0.48
N GLN A 161 -12.26 -19.73 -0.95
CA GLN A 161 -13.18 -20.85 -0.87
C GLN A 161 -13.15 -21.49 0.52
N LYS A 162 -11.97 -21.58 1.14
CA LYS A 162 -11.75 -22.22 2.44
C LYS A 162 -10.65 -21.50 3.21
N GLY A 163 -10.82 -21.39 4.52
CA GLY A 163 -9.91 -20.69 5.41
C GLY A 163 -10.61 -19.59 6.19
N SER A 164 -9.90 -18.51 6.49
CA SER A 164 -10.40 -17.45 7.36
C SER A 164 -9.73 -16.11 7.13
N TYR A 165 -10.31 -15.03 7.66
CA TYR A 165 -9.73 -13.68 7.64
C TYR A 165 -10.02 -12.91 8.94
N SER A 166 -9.22 -11.88 9.21
CA SER A 166 -9.48 -10.87 10.23
C SER A 166 -9.07 -9.49 9.75
N ILE A 167 -9.79 -8.47 10.21
CA ILE A 167 -9.45 -7.07 9.96
C ILE A 167 -9.27 -6.41 11.32
N HIS A 168 -8.13 -5.75 11.53
CA HIS A 168 -7.90 -4.96 12.74
C HIS A 168 -7.73 -3.50 12.35
N PHE A 169 -8.34 -2.60 13.10
CA PHE A 169 -8.19 -1.17 12.91
C PHE A 169 -7.90 -0.51 14.25
N LEU A 170 -6.95 0.42 14.26
CA LEU A 170 -6.68 1.26 15.41
C LEU A 170 -6.31 2.67 14.96
N GLU A 171 -6.84 3.65 15.65
CA GLU A 171 -6.53 5.06 15.46
C GLU A 171 -6.10 5.66 16.79
N GLN A 172 -5.07 6.50 16.74
CA GLN A 172 -4.59 7.26 17.89
C GLN A 172 -4.28 8.70 17.47
N ASP A 173 -4.84 9.64 18.23
CA ASP A 173 -4.65 11.07 17.99
C ASP A 173 -3.16 11.43 17.88
N LYS A 174 -2.82 12.26 16.88
CA LYS A 174 -1.46 12.74 16.56
C LYS A 174 -0.41 11.68 16.22
N ILE A 175 -0.77 10.40 16.25
CA ILE A 175 0.09 9.29 15.79
C ILE A 175 -0.44 8.76 14.45
N GLY A 176 -1.75 8.88 14.23
CA GLY A 176 -2.45 8.43 13.04
C GLY A 176 -3.11 7.07 13.26
N ASN A 177 -3.23 6.26 12.21
CA ASN A 177 -3.95 4.99 12.29
C ASN A 177 -3.20 3.85 11.59
N TYR A 178 -3.62 2.61 11.88
CA TYR A 178 -3.30 1.47 11.05
C TYR A 178 -4.54 0.59 10.82
N GLN A 179 -4.52 -0.11 9.70
CA GLN A 179 -5.46 -1.16 9.36
C GLN A 179 -4.69 -2.39 8.91
N ASP A 180 -4.94 -3.52 9.56
CA ASP A 180 -4.42 -4.83 9.18
C ASP A 180 -5.53 -5.67 8.54
N LEU A 181 -5.15 -6.42 7.53
CA LEU A 181 -5.96 -7.50 6.96
C LEU A 181 -5.11 -8.76 6.93
N PHE A 182 -5.65 -9.82 7.52
CA PHE A 182 -5.10 -11.17 7.45
C PHE A 182 -6.06 -12.04 6.65
N ILE A 183 -5.56 -12.79 5.68
CA ILE A 183 -6.32 -13.82 4.98
C ILE A 183 -5.49 -15.10 4.99
N TYR A 184 -6.06 -16.17 5.56
CA TYR A 184 -5.54 -17.51 5.44
C TYR A 184 -6.33 -18.30 4.40
N ASP A 185 -5.65 -18.71 3.35
CA ASP A 185 -6.14 -19.66 2.36
C ASP A 185 -5.72 -21.08 2.78
N GLU A 186 -6.69 -21.85 3.24
CA GLU A 186 -6.47 -23.22 3.70
C GLU A 186 -6.21 -24.19 2.53
N VAL A 187 -6.65 -23.85 1.32
CA VAL A 187 -6.47 -24.73 0.14
C VAL A 187 -5.02 -24.73 -0.31
N ASN A 188 -4.42 -23.55 -0.40
CA ASN A 188 -3.04 -23.39 -0.88
C ASN A 188 -2.02 -23.19 0.25
N HIS A 189 -2.47 -23.16 1.49
CA HIS A 189 -1.65 -22.90 2.68
C HIS A 189 -0.87 -21.58 2.58
N TYR A 190 -1.60 -20.51 2.23
CA TYR A 190 -1.06 -19.16 2.15
C TYR A 190 -1.64 -18.25 3.22
N ILE A 191 -0.79 -17.37 3.75
CA ILE A 191 -1.25 -16.18 4.47
C ILE A 191 -0.93 -14.96 3.62
N TYR A 192 -1.97 -14.24 3.23
CA TYR A 192 -1.87 -12.87 2.77
C TYR A 192 -2.03 -11.93 3.97
N PHE A 193 -1.10 -10.99 4.08
CA PHE A 193 -1.19 -9.91 5.05
C PHE A 193 -1.02 -8.58 4.35
N GLU A 194 -1.85 -7.63 4.76
CA GLU A 194 -1.75 -6.23 4.36
C GLU A 194 -1.83 -5.34 5.60
N ARG A 195 -0.92 -4.38 5.70
CA ARG A 195 -1.01 -3.27 6.66
C ARG A 195 -1.03 -1.95 5.91
N ARG A 196 -2.05 -1.15 6.14
CA ARG A 196 -2.04 0.29 5.84
C ARG A 196 -1.71 1.04 7.11
N ARG A 197 -0.76 1.96 7.05
CA ARG A 197 -0.31 2.80 8.17
C ARG A 197 -0.28 4.25 7.71
N TYR A 198 -1.05 5.10 8.37
CA TYR A 198 -1.05 6.55 8.15
C TYR A 198 -0.40 7.26 9.34
N PHE A 199 0.69 7.98 9.11
CA PHE A 199 1.35 8.81 10.11
C PHE A 199 0.81 10.24 9.99
N ALA A 200 0.13 10.71 11.04
CA ALA A 200 -0.39 12.07 11.09
C ALA A 200 0.73 13.07 11.41
N PHE A 201 0.87 14.13 10.60
CA PHE A 201 1.72 15.31 10.82
C PHE A 201 3.14 14.98 11.30
N GLN A 202 4.04 14.70 10.36
CA GLN A 202 5.48 14.55 10.64
C GLN A 202 6.16 15.89 10.95
#